data_AF-A0A087UEE1-F1
#
_entry.id   AF-A0A087UEE1-F1
#
_cell.length_a   1.000
_cell.length_b   1.000
_cell.length_c   1.000
_cell.angle_alpha   90.00
_cell.angle_beta   90.00
_cell.angle_gamma   90.00
#
_symmetry.space_group_name_H-M   'P 1'
#
loop_
_entity.id
_entity.type
_entity.pdbx_description
1 polymer ?
#
loop_
_entity_poly.entity_id
_entity_poly.type
_entity_poly.pdbx_seq_one_letter_code
_entity_poly.pdbx_strand_id
1 'polypeptide(L)'
;MYIDLEVQQLIKTLDKKKQKAVLDDRFVYAKKLKYAINQLIKVGEKLGKLDILKEKAVEEEDYDQAHIKNEAMEKLRLQTYERMNITTLMEIDGQVLEENDRDCSAKPPGEVLAPMVGNYVSAEEKPVQALKKAKTQPSVFPGTDAETAGDSPLGKLTEKERREASLPIEVFGIELVEKMYSKAFKQREESMKNISAYLEKYQRKGKSHTPNEVIRAVSILIQRAFFDNVHSIYTAALNILTECFKHFIPQNQVSKSETNFLVDKCIPEIMNKLGDTASRLKNASMEYLVENVRYLEENSQFIQQYAVTPIQNVLNVRLAQGRCELIEKIVKKYPPWNFNILPLSRAMPFLLDALHHPSSSVRSIAERIILYLYDHEGVKVKKYFSFDSDTLKRNIMYRRLQQAFDKKQRNSKEKNSVVQMNNSNQKPLEELSLMKTCIFCEERSDRFTASGLDEHYDKECPMLIRCSNCKQILEIATLTEHLLEECDSKNQYKQCPICLEAVPSLNFENHVKIRTCTMAKPENEANHCPLCHKNIAPGEGGWRSHFLTTPGCAFNSRIKKNNSRKSILRKNSEK
;
A
#
# COMPACT_ATOMS: atom_id res chain seq x y z
N MET A 1 -6.29 4.74 28.81
CA MET A 1 -5.21 4.09 28.05
C MET A 1 -4.78 2.87 28.86
N TYR A 2 -4.97 1.66 28.35
CA TYR A 2 -4.59 0.44 29.07
C TYR A 2 -3.07 0.28 28.97
N ILE A 3 -2.38 0.44 30.11
CA ILE A 3 -0.93 0.33 30.24
C ILE A 3 -0.69 -0.80 31.23
N ASP A 4 0.30 -1.64 30.92
CA ASP A 4 0.76 -2.71 31.79
C ASP A 4 1.00 -2.25 33.24
N LEU A 5 0.45 -2.98 34.21
CA LEU A 5 0.44 -2.58 35.62
C LEU A 5 1.85 -2.47 36.22
N GLU A 6 2.77 -3.35 35.81
CA GLU A 6 4.15 -3.39 36.28
C GLU A 6 4.94 -2.18 35.74
N VAL A 7 4.79 -1.90 34.44
CA VAL A 7 5.39 -0.72 33.80
C VAL A 7 4.81 0.57 34.39
N GLN A 8 3.52 0.59 34.73
CA GLN A 8 2.88 1.74 35.35
C GLN A 8 3.45 2.04 36.76
N GLN A 9 3.73 1.01 37.57
CA GLN A 9 4.38 1.16 38.87
C GLN A 9 5.82 1.66 38.72
N LEU A 10 6.55 1.14 37.73
CA LEU A 10 7.91 1.59 37.41
C LEU A 10 7.94 3.06 36.98
N ILE A 11 7.02 3.48 36.10
CA ILE A 11 6.89 4.88 35.66
C ILE A 11 6.63 5.80 36.85
N LYS A 12 5.72 5.44 37.76
CA LYS A 12 5.43 6.23 38.96
C LYS A 12 6.66 6.38 39.86
N THR A 13 7.47 5.32 39.97
CA THR A 13 8.68 5.31 40.79
C THR A 13 9.77 6.20 40.17
N LEU A 14 9.98 6.10 38.86
CA LEU A 14 10.93 6.95 38.12
C LEU A 14 10.49 8.42 38.12
N ASP A 15 9.20 8.71 38.07
CA ASP A 15 8.69 10.08 38.11
C ASP A 15 8.94 10.74 39.48
N LYS A 16 8.74 10.00 40.58
CA LYS A 16 9.13 10.46 41.93
C LYS A 16 10.63 10.74 42.03
N LYS A 17 11.48 9.86 41.47
CA LYS A 17 12.94 10.08 41.46
C LYS A 17 13.33 11.27 40.58
N LYS A 18 12.66 11.49 39.45
CA LYS A 18 12.87 12.66 38.59
C LYS A 18 12.54 13.94 39.35
N GLN A 19 11.42 13.98 40.06
CA GLN A 19 11.05 15.15 40.87
C GLN A 19 12.08 15.44 41.96
N LYS A 20 12.58 14.40 42.66
CA LYS A 20 13.67 14.54 43.63
C LYS A 20 14.98 15.03 42.99
N ALA A 21 15.36 14.47 41.84
CA ALA A 21 16.57 14.89 41.10
C ALA A 21 16.49 16.36 40.63
N VAL A 22 15.30 16.88 40.35
CA VAL A 22 15.10 18.31 40.02
C VAL A 22 15.25 19.20 41.26
N LEU A 23 14.82 18.74 42.43
CA LEU A 23 15.00 19.48 43.69
C LEU A 23 16.47 19.47 44.16
N ASP A 24 17.20 18.40 43.84
CA ASP A 24 18.62 18.23 44.17
C ASP A 24 19.56 18.82 43.09
N ASP A 25 19.05 19.64 42.16
CA ASP A 25 19.78 20.25 41.03
C ASP A 25 20.54 19.28 40.09
N ARG A 26 20.21 17.98 40.12
CA ARG A 26 20.75 16.93 39.24
C ARG A 26 20.04 16.89 37.89
N PHE A 27 20.15 17.97 37.11
CA PHE A 27 19.37 18.16 35.88
C PHE A 27 19.68 17.16 34.75
N VAL A 28 20.93 16.70 34.63
CA VAL A 28 21.35 15.70 33.63
C VAL A 28 20.67 14.35 33.92
N TYR A 29 20.65 13.94 35.18
CA TYR A 29 19.96 12.74 35.64
C TYR A 29 18.44 12.86 35.49
N ALA A 30 17.85 14.00 35.86
CA ALA A 30 16.43 14.28 35.64
C ALA A 30 16.03 14.19 34.14
N LYS A 31 16.91 14.62 33.23
CA LYS A 31 16.71 14.50 31.77
C LYS A 31 16.76 13.05 31.31
N LYS A 32 17.70 12.22 31.82
CA LYS A 32 17.77 10.77 31.54
C LYS A 32 16.52 10.04 32.05
N LEU A 33 16.06 10.36 33.26
CA LEU A 33 14.81 9.82 33.83
C LEU A 33 13.57 10.21 33.01
N LYS A 34 13.49 11.47 32.56
CA LYS A 34 12.39 11.93 31.68
C LYS A 34 12.38 11.18 30.34
N TYR A 35 13.54 10.94 29.74
CA TYR A 35 13.64 10.14 28.52
C TYR A 35 13.18 8.70 28.77
N ALA A 36 13.58 8.10 29.89
CA ALA A 36 13.18 6.74 30.24
C ALA A 36 11.67 6.58 30.46
N ILE A 37 11.04 7.51 31.17
CA ILE A 37 9.59 7.54 31.37
C ILE A 37 8.85 7.58 30.02
N ASN A 38 9.28 8.44 29.08
CA ASN A 38 8.63 8.55 27.78
C ASN A 38 8.74 7.27 26.93
N GLN A 39 9.86 6.54 27.03
CA GLN A 39 10.01 5.26 26.34
C GLN A 39 9.18 4.15 26.99
N LEU A 40 9.13 4.11 28.32
CA LEU A 40 8.31 3.16 29.07
C LEU A 40 6.81 3.35 28.82
N ILE A 41 6.32 4.58 28.62
CA ILE A 41 4.92 4.83 28.22
C ILE A 41 4.62 4.17 26.86
N LYS A 42 5.48 4.38 25.85
CA LYS A 42 5.31 3.79 24.51
C LYS A 42 5.37 2.27 24.52
N VAL A 43 6.24 1.68 25.33
CA VAL A 43 6.36 0.23 25.48
C VAL A 43 5.20 -0.34 26.29
N GLY A 44 4.77 0.35 27.35
CA GLY A 44 3.63 -0.03 28.17
C GLY A 44 2.32 -0.11 27.38
N GLU A 45 2.10 0.78 26.41
CA GLU A 45 0.98 0.69 25.46
C GLU A 45 1.06 -0.55 24.56
N LYS A 46 2.28 -0.93 24.12
CA LYS A 46 2.49 -2.12 23.29
C LYS A 46 2.28 -3.40 24.09
N LEU A 47 2.76 -3.44 25.33
CA LEU A 47 2.54 -4.56 26.25
C LEU A 47 1.05 -4.70 26.59
N GLY A 48 0.36 -3.60 26.90
CA GLY A 48 -1.09 -3.63 27.14
C GLY A 48 -1.90 -4.16 25.95
N LYS A 49 -1.48 -3.86 24.70
CA LYS A 49 -2.10 -4.46 23.51
C LYS A 49 -1.84 -5.95 23.38
N LEU A 50 -0.62 -6.42 23.68
CA LEU A 50 -0.29 -7.84 23.66
C LEU A 50 -1.04 -8.61 24.74
N ASP A 51 -1.24 -8.00 25.91
CA ASP A 51 -1.96 -8.60 27.03
C ASP A 51 -3.44 -8.81 26.70
N ILE A 52 -4.12 -7.80 26.12
CA ILE A 52 -5.50 -7.93 25.63
C ILE A 52 -5.61 -9.03 24.56
N LEU A 53 -4.63 -9.13 23.66
CA LEU A 53 -4.60 -10.17 22.62
C LEU A 53 -4.35 -11.57 23.21
N LYS A 54 -3.56 -11.66 24.28
CA LYS A 54 -3.32 -12.89 25.03
C LYS A 54 -4.59 -13.33 25.75
N GLU A 55 -5.26 -12.42 26.47
CA GLU A 55 -6.55 -12.69 27.13
C GLU A 55 -7.60 -13.18 26.12
N LYS A 56 -7.68 -12.52 24.96
CA LYS A 56 -8.56 -12.94 23.87
C LYS A 56 -8.22 -14.35 23.34
N ALA A 57 -6.93 -14.68 23.21
CA ALA A 57 -6.51 -16.02 22.79
C ALA A 57 -6.85 -17.09 23.84
N VAL A 58 -6.82 -16.73 25.14
CA VAL A 58 -7.27 -17.60 26.23
C VAL A 58 -8.79 -17.79 26.19
N GLU A 59 -9.57 -16.74 25.94
CA GLU A 59 -11.03 -16.82 25.75
C GLU A 59 -11.43 -17.69 24.54
N GLU A 60 -10.59 -17.70 23.50
CA GLU A 60 -10.76 -18.52 22.29
C GLU A 60 -10.16 -19.95 22.45
N GLU A 61 -9.66 -20.30 23.64
CA GLU A 61 -8.99 -21.57 23.96
C GLU A 61 -7.75 -21.90 23.08
N ASP A 62 -7.16 -20.89 22.43
CA ASP A 62 -5.92 -20.99 21.66
C ASP A 62 -4.72 -20.73 22.58
N TYR A 63 -4.40 -21.74 23.38
CA TYR A 63 -3.31 -21.68 24.37
C TYR A 63 -1.93 -21.54 23.73
N ASP A 64 -1.74 -22.04 22.51
CA ASP A 64 -0.47 -21.90 21.76
C ASP A 64 -0.23 -20.44 21.37
N GLN A 65 -1.26 -19.74 20.89
CA GLN A 65 -1.17 -18.31 20.63
C GLN A 65 -1.00 -17.52 21.93
N ALA A 66 -1.71 -17.87 23.00
CA ALA A 66 -1.53 -17.23 24.30
C ALA A 66 -0.08 -17.35 24.80
N HIS A 67 0.56 -18.52 24.64
CA HIS A 67 1.95 -18.76 25.00
C HIS A 67 2.92 -17.90 24.17
N ILE A 68 2.75 -17.86 22.84
CA ILE A 68 3.59 -17.04 21.95
C ILE A 68 3.48 -15.55 22.30
N LYS A 69 2.28 -15.06 22.63
CA LYS A 69 2.07 -13.67 23.04
C LYS A 69 2.70 -13.37 24.39
N ASN A 70 2.66 -14.32 25.33
CA ASN A 70 3.33 -14.19 26.61
C ASN A 70 4.87 -14.12 26.46
N GLU A 71 5.46 -15.02 25.67
CA GLU A 71 6.89 -15.01 25.38
C GLU A 71 7.33 -13.69 24.69
N ALA A 72 6.50 -13.20 23.76
CA ALA A 72 6.74 -11.91 23.10
C ALA A 72 6.67 -10.72 24.08
N MET A 73 5.77 -10.77 25.07
CA MET A 73 5.69 -9.75 26.12
C MET A 73 6.92 -9.76 27.02
N GLU A 74 7.35 -10.92 27.50
CA GLU A 74 8.53 -11.07 28.36
C GLU A 74 9.80 -10.62 27.65
N LYS A 75 9.97 -11.02 26.38
CA LYS A 75 11.09 -10.58 25.55
C LYS A 75 11.11 -9.07 25.35
N LEU A 76 9.95 -8.46 25.08
CA LEU A 76 9.84 -7.01 24.90
C LEU A 76 10.14 -6.25 26.20
N ARG A 77 9.71 -6.78 27.36
CA ARG A 77 10.03 -6.22 28.68
C ARG A 77 11.53 -6.25 28.94
N LEU A 78 12.16 -7.43 28.83
CA LEU A 78 13.59 -7.61 29.08
C LEU A 78 14.46 -6.71 28.20
N GLN A 79 14.19 -6.68 26.89
CA GLN A 79 14.93 -5.81 25.96
C GLN A 79 14.78 -4.32 26.28
N THR A 80 13.60 -3.91 26.74
CA THR A 80 13.35 -2.51 27.09
C THR A 80 14.08 -2.15 28.38
N TYR A 81 14.04 -3.00 29.39
CA TYR A 81 14.70 -2.74 30.68
C TYR A 81 16.22 -2.70 30.56
N GLU A 82 16.79 -3.60 29.76
CA GLU A 82 18.23 -3.63 29.45
C GLU A 82 18.66 -2.41 28.63
N ARG A 83 17.95 -2.08 27.55
CA ARG A 83 18.28 -0.94 26.69
C ARG A 83 18.22 0.40 27.42
N MET A 84 17.26 0.53 28.33
CA MET A 84 17.08 1.73 29.12
C MET A 84 17.93 1.72 30.39
N ASN A 85 18.65 0.62 30.64
CA ASN A 85 19.50 0.41 31.81
C ASN A 85 18.76 0.77 33.11
N ILE A 86 17.51 0.28 33.21
CA ILE A 86 16.56 0.67 34.27
C ILE A 86 17.13 0.39 35.66
N THR A 87 17.84 -0.72 35.83
CA THR A 87 18.52 -1.08 37.08
C THR A 87 19.49 0.00 37.56
N THR A 88 20.29 0.55 36.65
CA THR A 88 21.28 1.61 36.92
C THR A 88 20.61 2.98 37.14
N LEU A 89 19.56 3.29 36.38
CA LEU A 89 18.75 4.51 36.57
C LEU A 89 17.91 4.48 37.85
N MET A 90 17.59 3.29 38.35
CA MET A 90 16.79 3.12 39.54
C MET A 90 17.60 3.29 40.82
N GLU A 91 18.94 3.45 40.79
CA GLU A 91 19.82 3.68 41.95
C GLU A 91 19.29 2.96 43.22
N ILE A 92 19.08 1.64 43.11
CA ILE A 92 18.25 0.85 44.04
C ILE A 92 18.88 0.80 45.44
N ASP A 93 20.21 0.91 45.52
CA ASP A 93 20.99 0.88 46.78
C ASP A 93 21.16 2.27 47.44
N GLY A 94 20.52 3.31 46.89
CA GLY A 94 20.60 4.67 47.45
C GLY A 94 21.96 5.37 47.27
N GLN A 95 22.92 4.73 46.61
CA GLN A 95 24.19 5.35 46.22
C GLN A 95 23.99 6.22 44.97
N VAL A 96 24.47 7.46 45.05
CA VAL A 96 24.50 8.39 43.92
C VAL A 96 25.56 7.89 42.93
N LEU A 97 25.14 7.49 41.73
CA LEU A 97 26.06 7.06 40.69
C LEU A 97 26.50 8.26 39.86
N GLU A 98 27.78 8.64 39.93
CA GLU A 98 28.33 9.78 39.18
C GLU A 98 28.10 9.65 37.65
N GLU A 99 27.98 8.43 37.12
CA GLU A 99 27.68 8.15 35.71
C GLU A 99 26.30 8.67 35.26
N ASN A 100 25.35 8.79 36.20
CA ASN A 100 24.02 9.34 35.93
C ASN A 100 24.04 10.87 35.79
N ASP A 101 24.99 11.55 36.46
CA ASP A 101 25.14 13.01 36.46
C ASP A 101 26.16 13.54 35.45
N ARG A 102 27.09 12.69 34.98
CA ARG A 102 28.03 13.05 33.90
C ARG A 102 27.28 13.25 32.58
N ASP A 103 27.55 14.39 31.94
CA ASP A 103 27.10 14.69 30.58
C ASP A 103 28.04 14.00 29.59
N CYS A 104 27.90 12.68 29.46
CA CYS A 104 28.48 11.98 28.33
C CYS A 104 27.75 12.46 27.08
N SER A 105 28.48 13.00 26.10
CA SER A 105 28.04 13.20 24.72
C SER A 105 27.75 11.89 23.97
N ALA A 106 27.27 10.87 24.69
CA ALA A 106 26.54 9.75 24.15
C ALA A 106 25.09 10.22 24.00
N LYS A 107 24.65 10.37 22.74
CA LYS A 107 23.23 10.46 22.41
C LYS A 107 22.45 9.44 23.27
N PRO A 108 21.24 9.76 23.77
CA PRO A 108 20.34 8.71 24.29
C PRO A 108 20.30 7.60 23.24
N PRO A 109 20.26 6.30 23.61
CA PRO A 109 20.40 5.20 22.66
C PRO A 109 19.51 5.50 21.48
N GLY A 110 20.18 5.88 20.38
CA GLY A 110 19.54 6.29 19.16
C GLY A 110 18.57 5.19 18.78
N GLU A 111 17.57 5.54 18.00
CA GLU A 111 16.64 4.60 17.43
C GLU A 111 17.39 3.63 16.52
N VAL A 112 18.06 2.64 17.12
CA VAL A 112 18.59 1.46 16.46
C VAL A 112 17.41 0.52 16.37
N LEU A 113 16.53 0.80 15.41
CA LEU A 113 16.07 -0.27 14.55
C LEU A 113 17.16 -0.45 13.50
N ALA A 114 18.32 -0.98 13.91
CA ALA A 114 19.10 -1.74 12.97
C ALA A 114 18.29 -2.99 12.67
N PRO A 115 18.16 -3.37 11.38
CA PRO A 115 17.38 -4.51 10.96
C PRO A 115 17.99 -5.76 11.61
N MET A 116 17.17 -6.46 12.39
CA MET A 116 17.42 -7.86 12.71
C MET A 116 17.49 -8.62 11.38
N VAL A 117 18.70 -8.85 10.90
CA VAL A 117 18.96 -9.95 9.96
C VAL A 117 18.74 -11.23 10.76
N GLY A 118 17.52 -11.76 10.68
CA GLY A 118 17.11 -12.92 11.45
C GLY A 118 15.79 -13.47 10.92
N ASN A 119 15.91 -14.41 9.98
CA ASN A 119 14.95 -15.43 9.57
C ASN A 119 13.49 -15.24 10.02
N TYR A 120 12.68 -14.62 9.17
CA TYR A 120 11.25 -14.90 9.16
C TYR A 120 10.99 -16.07 8.22
N VAL A 121 10.61 -17.20 8.81
CA VAL A 121 9.88 -18.25 8.11
C VAL A 121 8.52 -17.67 7.77
N SER A 122 8.18 -17.65 6.48
CA SER A 122 6.88 -17.21 5.96
C SER A 122 5.76 -18.01 6.63
N ALA A 123 4.84 -17.32 7.32
CA ALA A 123 3.52 -17.89 7.59
C ALA A 123 2.70 -17.76 6.30
N GLU A 124 2.25 -18.89 5.79
CA GLU A 124 1.35 -19.01 4.64
C GLU A 124 0.05 -18.21 4.89
N GLU A 125 -0.34 -17.39 3.92
CA GLU A 125 -1.62 -16.68 3.93
C GLU A 125 -2.76 -17.70 3.79
N LYS A 126 -3.42 -18.04 4.91
CA LYS A 126 -4.79 -18.55 4.87
C LYS A 126 -5.79 -17.39 5.00
N PRO A 127 -6.96 -17.47 4.35
CA PRO A 127 -7.93 -16.38 4.35
C PRO A 127 -8.51 -16.17 5.75
N VAL A 128 -8.37 -14.96 6.29
CA VAL A 128 -8.91 -14.58 7.60
C VAL A 128 -10.41 -14.28 7.45
N GLN A 129 -11.25 -14.95 8.25
CA GLN A 129 -12.68 -14.65 8.37
C GLN A 129 -12.90 -13.28 9.03
N ALA A 130 -13.95 -12.59 8.58
CA ALA A 130 -14.27 -11.22 8.94
C ALA A 130 -14.57 -11.03 10.44
N LEU A 131 -13.69 -10.34 11.16
CA LEU A 131 -13.97 -9.77 12.48
C LEU A 131 -14.49 -8.34 12.35
N LYS A 132 -15.59 -8.08 13.05
CA LYS A 132 -16.37 -6.83 13.06
C LYS A 132 -15.54 -5.62 13.52
N LYS A 133 -15.69 -4.52 12.76
CA LYS A 133 -15.51 -3.09 13.08
C LYS A 133 -14.47 -2.71 14.14
N ALA A 134 -13.38 -2.09 13.70
CA ALA A 134 -12.61 -1.13 14.50
C ALA A 134 -12.30 0.13 13.66
N LYS A 135 -12.32 1.27 14.35
CA LYS A 135 -12.42 2.66 13.89
C LYS A 135 -11.38 3.08 12.85
N THR A 136 -11.84 3.79 11.83
CA THR A 136 -11.05 4.53 10.84
C THR A 136 -10.35 5.75 11.45
N GLN A 137 -9.24 6.14 10.81
CA GLN A 137 -8.36 7.26 11.15
C GLN A 137 -9.09 8.62 11.24
N PRO A 138 -8.56 9.59 12.03
CA PRO A 138 -9.25 10.86 12.28
C PRO A 138 -9.19 11.81 11.08
N SER A 139 -10.37 12.26 10.64
CA SER A 139 -10.55 13.40 9.73
C SER A 139 -10.51 14.72 10.51
N VAL A 140 -9.88 15.76 9.93
CA VAL A 140 -9.62 17.10 10.51
C VAL A 140 -10.87 18.01 10.54
N PHE A 141 -12.07 17.47 10.73
CA PHE A 141 -13.30 18.28 10.86
C PHE A 141 -14.09 17.88 12.11
N PRO A 142 -14.62 18.84 12.89
CA PRO A 142 -15.23 18.56 14.19
C PRO A 142 -16.60 17.88 13.99
N GLY A 143 -16.63 16.57 14.18
CA GLY A 143 -17.85 15.79 14.31
C GLY A 143 -18.29 15.77 15.77
N THR A 144 -19.46 16.34 16.03
CA THR A 144 -20.18 16.36 17.32
C THR A 144 -20.28 14.99 17.96
N ASP A 145 -19.95 14.95 19.25
CA ASP A 145 -19.99 13.80 20.13
C ASP A 145 -21.39 13.17 20.21
N ALA A 146 -21.39 11.84 20.24
CA ALA A 146 -22.56 11.02 20.47
C ALA A 146 -22.84 10.96 21.98
N GLU A 147 -23.84 11.69 22.43
CA GLU A 147 -24.48 11.44 23.72
C GLU A 147 -25.84 10.75 23.50
N THR A 148 -25.94 9.59 24.15
CA THR A 148 -27.13 9.00 24.80
C THR A 148 -28.49 9.18 24.09
N ALA A 149 -28.97 8.11 23.44
CA ALA A 149 -30.38 7.98 23.09
C ALA A 149 -30.95 6.70 23.70
N GLY A 150 -31.71 6.91 24.78
CA GLY A 150 -32.79 6.02 25.18
C GLY A 150 -33.82 5.88 24.06
N ASP A 151 -34.57 4.80 24.17
CA ASP A 151 -35.58 4.33 23.24
C ASP A 151 -36.49 5.45 22.69
N SER A 152 -36.51 5.63 21.37
CA SER A 152 -37.39 6.58 20.67
C SER A 152 -38.03 5.88 19.47
N PRO A 153 -39.33 6.10 19.20
CA PRO A 153 -40.08 5.31 18.25
C PRO A 153 -39.60 5.55 16.81
N LEU A 154 -39.75 4.51 15.99
CA LEU A 154 -39.52 4.45 14.55
C LEU A 154 -39.52 5.82 13.81
N GLY A 155 -38.40 6.15 13.17
CA GLY A 155 -38.42 6.76 11.84
C GLY A 155 -38.50 8.29 11.71
N LYS A 156 -37.97 9.09 12.64
CA LYS A 156 -37.82 10.55 12.41
C LYS A 156 -36.37 10.93 12.10
N LEU A 157 -36.19 11.71 11.03
CA LEU A 157 -34.92 12.38 10.71
C LEU A 157 -34.47 13.25 11.89
N THR A 158 -33.19 13.17 12.24
CA THR A 158 -32.59 14.14 13.18
C THR A 158 -32.62 15.54 12.58
N GLU A 159 -32.53 16.58 13.42
CA GLU A 159 -32.53 17.97 12.95
C GLU A 159 -31.37 18.25 11.97
N LYS A 160 -30.21 17.63 12.20
CA LYS A 160 -29.07 17.70 11.29
C LYS A 160 -29.39 17.06 9.94
N GLU A 161 -29.90 15.83 9.94
CA GLU A 161 -30.25 15.10 8.71
C GLU A 161 -31.37 15.81 7.94
N ARG A 162 -32.33 16.43 8.66
CA ARG A 162 -33.39 17.24 8.05
C ARG A 162 -32.83 18.47 7.33
N ARG A 163 -31.84 19.15 7.90
CA ARG A 163 -31.16 20.28 7.24
C ARG A 163 -30.38 19.84 6.02
N GLU A 164 -29.60 18.77 6.14
CA GLU A 164 -28.79 18.22 5.05
C GLU A 164 -29.66 17.67 3.90
N ALA A 165 -30.83 17.13 4.22
CA ALA A 165 -31.79 16.59 3.26
C ALA A 165 -32.94 17.56 2.91
N SER A 166 -32.80 18.85 3.19
CA SER A 166 -33.84 19.87 2.93
C SER A 166 -34.37 19.82 1.49
N LEU A 167 -33.49 19.92 0.50
CA LEU A 167 -33.87 19.84 -0.92
C LEU A 167 -34.47 18.48 -1.30
N PRO A 168 -33.89 17.32 -0.93
CA PRO A 168 -34.56 16.02 -1.10
C PRO A 168 -35.96 15.93 -0.49
N ILE A 169 -36.18 16.54 0.68
CA ILE A 169 -37.49 16.56 1.34
C ILE A 169 -38.49 17.39 0.53
N GLU A 170 -38.07 18.54 0.01
CA GLU A 170 -38.92 19.37 -0.85
C GLU A 170 -39.31 18.62 -2.14
N VAL A 171 -38.34 17.98 -2.80
CA VAL A 171 -38.54 17.33 -4.10
C VAL A 171 -39.32 16.01 -4.01
N PHE A 172 -38.96 15.15 -3.06
CA PHE A 172 -39.47 13.77 -2.97
C PHE A 172 -40.47 13.54 -1.84
N GLY A 173 -40.62 14.51 -0.94
CA GLY A 173 -41.42 14.39 0.27
C GLY A 173 -40.67 13.74 1.42
N ILE A 174 -41.07 14.11 2.64
CA ILE A 174 -40.43 13.66 3.88
C ILE A 174 -40.49 12.14 4.07
N GLU A 175 -41.59 11.50 3.69
CA GLU A 175 -41.79 10.05 3.89
C GLU A 175 -40.76 9.22 3.12
N LEU A 176 -40.45 9.61 1.89
CA LEU A 176 -39.44 8.94 1.08
C LEU A 176 -38.05 9.10 1.71
N VAL A 177 -37.72 10.33 2.13
CA VAL A 177 -36.42 10.62 2.74
C VAL A 177 -36.27 9.88 4.08
N GLU A 178 -37.29 9.84 4.93
CA GLU A 178 -37.26 9.08 6.19
C GLU A 178 -37.02 7.58 5.94
N LYS A 179 -37.64 7.01 4.91
CA LYS A 179 -37.37 5.62 4.48
C LYS A 179 -35.91 5.42 4.07
N MET A 180 -35.31 6.36 3.34
CA MET A 180 -33.88 6.31 2.96
C MET A 180 -32.92 6.41 4.16
N TYR A 181 -33.32 7.13 5.22
CA TYR A 181 -32.51 7.29 6.43
C TYR A 181 -32.75 6.19 7.47
N SER A 182 -33.75 5.34 7.26
CA SER A 182 -34.07 4.24 8.15
C SER A 182 -32.93 3.23 8.32
N LYS A 183 -32.83 2.67 9.53
CA LYS A 183 -31.94 1.53 9.82
C LYS A 183 -32.39 0.25 9.10
N ALA A 184 -33.67 0.12 8.75
CA ALA A 184 -34.21 -1.03 8.04
C ALA A 184 -33.90 -0.98 6.55
N PHE A 185 -33.08 -1.92 6.04
CA PHE A 185 -32.67 -1.92 4.63
C PHE A 185 -33.85 -2.04 3.65
N LYS A 186 -34.93 -2.75 4.04
CA LYS A 186 -36.16 -2.87 3.21
C LYS A 186 -36.82 -1.52 2.93
N GLN A 187 -36.83 -0.62 3.92
CA GLN A 187 -37.37 0.73 3.75
C GLN A 187 -36.47 1.56 2.82
N ARG A 188 -35.15 1.40 2.94
CA ARG A 188 -34.20 2.05 2.03
C ARG A 188 -34.35 1.54 0.58
N GLU A 189 -34.51 0.22 0.38
CA GLU A 189 -34.79 -0.35 -0.94
C GLU A 189 -36.10 0.19 -1.55
N GLU A 190 -37.15 0.31 -0.75
CA GLU A 190 -38.41 0.90 -1.18
C GLU A 190 -38.22 2.37 -1.58
N SER A 191 -37.46 3.14 -0.80
CA SER A 191 -37.10 4.52 -1.15
C SER A 191 -36.37 4.59 -2.48
N MET A 192 -35.39 3.71 -2.72
CA MET A 192 -34.64 3.69 -3.99
C MET A 192 -35.53 3.36 -5.19
N LYS A 193 -36.48 2.42 -5.02
CA LYS A 193 -37.50 2.12 -6.04
C LYS A 193 -38.39 3.33 -6.34
N ASN A 194 -38.80 4.06 -5.30
CA ASN A 194 -39.63 5.25 -5.45
C ASN A 194 -38.87 6.39 -6.17
N ILE A 195 -37.57 6.57 -5.91
CA ILE A 195 -36.73 7.52 -6.65
C ILE A 195 -36.65 7.13 -8.13
N SER A 196 -36.40 5.86 -8.46
CA SER A 196 -36.39 5.37 -9.85
C SER A 196 -37.72 5.65 -10.56
N ALA A 197 -38.83 5.28 -9.93
CA ALA A 197 -40.17 5.50 -10.47
C ALA A 197 -40.51 6.99 -10.63
N TYR A 198 -39.99 7.86 -9.75
CA TYR A 198 -40.14 9.31 -9.89
C TYR A 198 -39.41 9.82 -11.14
N LEU A 199 -38.16 9.40 -11.36
CA LEU A 199 -37.37 9.81 -12.52
C LEU A 199 -38.02 9.36 -13.84
N GLU A 200 -38.50 8.10 -13.89
CA GLU A 200 -39.17 7.54 -15.08
C GLU A 200 -40.48 8.27 -15.42
N LYS A 201 -41.24 8.69 -14.40
CA LYS A 201 -42.55 9.34 -14.56
C LYS A 201 -42.46 10.87 -14.61
N TYR A 202 -41.26 11.43 -14.50
CA TYR A 202 -41.09 12.87 -14.40
C TYR A 202 -41.61 13.56 -15.68
N GLN A 203 -42.56 14.49 -15.48
CA GLN A 203 -43.07 15.36 -16.53
C GLN A 203 -43.08 16.79 -16.00
N ARG A 204 -42.50 17.71 -16.77
CA ARG A 204 -42.54 19.14 -16.45
C ARG A 204 -43.96 19.67 -16.69
N LYS A 205 -44.81 19.65 -15.67
CA LYS A 205 -46.17 20.22 -15.70
C LYS A 205 -46.38 21.15 -14.52
N GLY A 206 -46.71 22.41 -14.78
CA GLY A 206 -47.09 23.39 -13.74
C GLY A 206 -46.00 23.65 -12.70
N LYS A 207 -46.34 23.46 -11.41
CA LYS A 207 -45.48 23.75 -10.23
C LYS A 207 -44.44 22.66 -9.89
N SER A 208 -44.18 21.70 -10.79
CA SER A 208 -43.15 20.68 -10.53
C SER A 208 -41.76 21.30 -10.36
N HIS A 209 -40.95 20.71 -9.48
CA HIS A 209 -39.53 21.05 -9.33
C HIS A 209 -38.79 20.98 -10.65
N THR A 210 -37.80 21.84 -10.82
CA THR A 210 -37.01 21.91 -12.05
C THR A 210 -36.12 20.66 -12.20
N PRO A 211 -35.75 20.25 -13.43
CA PRO A 211 -34.85 19.11 -13.63
C PRO A 211 -33.51 19.24 -12.89
N ASN A 212 -33.02 20.46 -12.73
CA ASN A 212 -31.80 20.77 -11.97
C ASN A 212 -31.98 20.47 -10.48
N GLU A 213 -33.07 20.91 -9.86
CA GLU A 213 -33.39 20.62 -8.45
C GLU A 213 -33.56 19.12 -8.22
N VAL A 214 -34.22 18.43 -9.16
CA VAL A 214 -34.40 16.97 -9.09
C VAL A 214 -33.06 16.26 -9.11
N ILE A 215 -32.16 16.54 -10.07
CA ILE A 215 -30.83 15.91 -10.11
C ILE A 215 -30.00 16.23 -8.86
N ARG A 216 -30.07 17.46 -8.36
CA ARG A 216 -29.37 17.83 -7.12
C ARG A 216 -29.93 17.06 -5.91
N ALA A 217 -31.24 16.93 -5.79
CA ALA A 217 -31.87 16.11 -4.75
C ALA A 217 -31.48 14.63 -4.86
N VAL A 218 -31.50 14.05 -6.07
CA VAL A 218 -31.05 12.68 -6.32
C VAL A 218 -29.60 12.50 -5.89
N SER A 219 -28.71 13.41 -6.28
CA SER A 219 -27.27 13.32 -5.99
C SER A 219 -26.97 13.16 -4.49
N ILE A 220 -27.73 13.86 -3.63
CA ILE A 220 -27.59 13.80 -2.16
C ILE A 220 -28.01 12.42 -1.64
N LEU A 221 -29.15 11.90 -2.09
CA LEU A 221 -29.67 10.61 -1.64
C LEU A 221 -28.83 9.44 -2.15
N ILE A 222 -28.39 9.45 -3.41
CA ILE A 222 -27.56 8.38 -3.96
C ILE A 222 -26.14 8.41 -3.40
N GLN A 223 -25.59 9.60 -3.09
CA GLN A 223 -24.30 9.69 -2.40
C GLN A 223 -24.37 8.92 -1.07
N ARG A 224 -25.43 9.11 -0.29
CA ARG A 224 -25.67 8.33 0.93
C ARG A 224 -25.79 6.83 0.64
N ALA A 225 -26.48 6.45 -0.44
CA ALA A 225 -26.63 5.04 -0.84
C ALA A 225 -25.28 4.38 -1.17
N PHE A 226 -24.30 5.12 -1.72
CA PHE A 226 -22.95 4.58 -1.99
C PHE A 226 -22.14 4.27 -0.73
N PHE A 227 -22.48 4.88 0.40
CA PHE A 227 -21.92 4.55 1.72
C PHE A 227 -22.66 3.38 2.41
N ASP A 228 -23.75 2.87 1.83
CA ASP A 228 -24.45 1.72 2.39
C ASP A 228 -23.61 0.44 2.22
N ASN A 229 -23.67 -0.43 3.23
CA ASN A 229 -22.98 -1.72 3.21
C ASN A 229 -23.83 -2.82 2.56
N VAL A 230 -25.12 -2.56 2.32
CA VAL A 230 -26.05 -3.50 1.70
C VAL A 230 -25.93 -3.42 0.19
N HIS A 231 -25.55 -4.54 -0.42
CA HIS A 231 -25.28 -4.63 -1.86
C HIS A 231 -26.46 -4.20 -2.75
N SER A 232 -27.71 -4.56 -2.39
CA SER A 232 -28.89 -4.20 -3.19
C SER A 232 -29.18 -2.70 -3.22
N ILE A 233 -28.87 -1.98 -2.15
CA ILE A 233 -29.00 -0.52 -2.09
C ILE A 233 -27.92 0.12 -2.96
N TYR A 234 -26.69 -0.40 -2.88
CA TYR A 234 -25.58 0.06 -3.71
C TYR A 234 -25.85 -0.14 -5.21
N THR A 235 -26.34 -1.31 -5.62
CA THR A 235 -26.68 -1.57 -7.02
C THR A 235 -27.87 -0.73 -7.50
N ALA A 236 -28.87 -0.51 -6.65
CA ALA A 236 -29.95 0.42 -6.96
C ALA A 236 -29.44 1.85 -7.19
N ALA A 237 -28.44 2.30 -6.41
CA ALA A 237 -27.82 3.61 -6.60
C ALA A 237 -27.08 3.72 -7.95
N LEU A 238 -26.33 2.67 -8.35
CA LEU A 238 -25.70 2.61 -9.67
C LEU A 238 -26.72 2.64 -10.81
N ASN A 239 -27.85 1.95 -10.65
CA ASN A 239 -28.93 1.94 -11.65
C ASN A 239 -29.59 3.32 -11.78
N ILE A 240 -29.91 3.98 -10.66
CA ILE A 240 -30.45 5.34 -10.67
C ILE A 240 -29.45 6.32 -11.31
N LEU A 241 -28.16 6.19 -10.99
CA LEU A 241 -27.13 7.03 -11.59
C LEU A 241 -27.02 6.78 -13.11
N THR A 242 -27.20 5.53 -13.55
CA THR A 242 -27.28 5.18 -14.98
C THR A 242 -28.49 5.84 -15.65
N GLU A 243 -29.67 5.77 -15.03
CA GLU A 243 -30.91 6.39 -15.51
C GLU A 243 -30.75 7.91 -15.63
N CYS A 244 -30.13 8.54 -14.63
CA CYS A 244 -29.84 9.97 -14.63
C CYS A 244 -29.02 10.37 -15.86
N PHE A 245 -27.91 9.67 -16.11
CA PHE A 245 -26.99 10.00 -17.20
C PHE A 245 -27.52 9.63 -18.59
N LYS A 246 -28.16 8.47 -18.75
CA LYS A 246 -28.61 7.97 -20.06
C LYS A 246 -29.94 8.56 -20.52
N HIS A 247 -30.84 8.88 -19.59
CA HIS A 247 -32.22 9.23 -19.91
C HIS A 247 -32.60 10.60 -19.35
N PHE A 248 -32.55 10.79 -18.04
CA PHE A 248 -33.11 12.00 -17.42
C PHE A 248 -32.39 13.29 -17.84
N ILE A 249 -31.06 13.33 -17.77
CA ILE A 249 -30.25 14.51 -18.09
C ILE A 249 -30.42 14.92 -19.56
N PRO A 250 -30.28 14.00 -20.55
CA PRO A 250 -30.47 14.33 -21.96
C PRO A 250 -31.90 14.77 -22.29
N GLN A 251 -32.92 14.07 -21.77
CA GLN A 251 -34.33 14.35 -22.08
C GLN A 251 -34.80 15.70 -21.53
N ASN A 252 -34.32 16.07 -20.33
CA ASN A 252 -34.77 17.26 -19.63
C ASN A 252 -33.80 18.45 -19.74
N GLN A 253 -32.71 18.30 -20.51
CA GLN A 253 -31.69 19.33 -20.73
C GLN A 253 -31.16 19.92 -19.41
N VAL A 254 -30.80 19.04 -18.47
CA VAL A 254 -30.19 19.43 -17.19
C VAL A 254 -28.90 20.19 -17.44
N SER A 255 -28.65 21.24 -16.65
CA SER A 255 -27.47 22.08 -16.84
C SER A 255 -26.18 21.31 -16.55
N LYS A 256 -25.10 21.63 -17.29
CA LYS A 256 -23.77 21.03 -17.08
C LYS A 256 -23.25 21.19 -15.65
N SER A 257 -23.59 22.30 -14.98
CA SER A 257 -23.23 22.53 -13.58
C SER A 257 -23.79 21.45 -12.65
N GLU A 258 -25.06 21.09 -12.81
CA GLU A 258 -25.69 20.04 -11.99
C GLU A 258 -25.23 18.64 -12.40
N THR A 259 -24.96 18.40 -13.69
CA THR A 259 -24.32 17.15 -14.14
C THR A 259 -22.96 16.95 -13.49
N ASN A 260 -22.13 18.00 -13.45
CA ASN A 260 -20.82 17.94 -12.79
C ASN A 260 -20.96 17.73 -11.28
N PHE A 261 -21.90 18.42 -10.63
CA PHE A 261 -22.19 18.20 -9.20
C PHE A 261 -22.55 16.74 -8.91
N LEU A 262 -23.38 16.11 -9.75
CA LEU A 262 -23.73 14.69 -9.63
C LEU A 262 -22.49 13.80 -9.75
N VAL A 263 -21.62 14.06 -10.74
CA VAL A 263 -20.36 13.32 -10.92
C VAL A 263 -19.46 13.47 -9.69
N ASP A 264 -19.19 14.70 -9.25
CA ASP A 264 -18.28 15.00 -8.14
C ASP A 264 -18.72 14.37 -6.81
N LYS A 265 -20.04 14.19 -6.62
CA LYS A 265 -20.59 13.54 -5.43
C LYS A 265 -20.52 12.01 -5.47
N CYS A 266 -20.55 11.41 -6.66
CA CYS A 266 -20.77 9.97 -6.81
C CYS A 266 -19.53 9.21 -7.27
N ILE A 267 -18.82 9.73 -8.27
CA ILE A 267 -17.72 9.04 -8.92
C ILE A 267 -16.53 8.77 -7.98
N PRO A 268 -16.10 9.71 -7.10
CA PRO A 268 -15.05 9.42 -6.13
C PRO A 268 -15.39 8.23 -5.22
N GLU A 269 -16.66 8.10 -4.80
CA GLU A 269 -17.09 6.99 -3.94
C GLU A 269 -17.06 5.65 -4.67
N ILE A 270 -17.54 5.61 -5.92
CA ILE A 270 -17.48 4.41 -6.76
C ILE A 270 -16.02 4.00 -7.03
N MET A 271 -15.12 4.98 -7.24
CA MET A 271 -13.69 4.73 -7.39
C MET A 271 -13.07 4.15 -6.12
N ASN A 272 -13.41 4.67 -4.94
CA ASN A 272 -12.95 4.13 -3.66
C ASN A 272 -13.40 2.67 -3.46
N LYS A 273 -14.59 2.29 -3.96
CA LYS A 273 -15.09 0.91 -3.91
C LYS A 273 -14.27 -0.10 -4.72
N LEU A 274 -13.41 0.35 -5.63
CA LEU A 274 -12.47 -0.55 -6.32
C LEU A 274 -11.45 -1.21 -5.37
N GLY A 275 -11.19 -0.59 -4.21
CA GLY A 275 -10.34 -1.10 -3.13
C GLY A 275 -11.08 -1.79 -1.97
N ASP A 276 -12.40 -1.97 -2.08
CA ASP A 276 -13.24 -2.53 -1.01
C ASP A 276 -12.89 -4.01 -0.74
N THR A 277 -13.05 -4.45 0.51
CA THR A 277 -12.94 -5.87 0.88
C THR A 277 -14.07 -6.72 0.30
N ALA A 278 -15.26 -6.13 0.13
CA ALA A 278 -16.42 -6.81 -0.42
C ALA A 278 -16.31 -6.88 -1.94
N SER A 279 -15.92 -8.05 -2.45
CA SER A 279 -15.74 -8.29 -3.90
C SER A 279 -16.98 -7.98 -4.73
N ARG A 280 -18.20 -8.18 -4.20
CA ARG A 280 -19.46 -7.85 -4.89
C ARG A 280 -19.60 -6.35 -5.18
N LEU A 281 -19.25 -5.49 -4.22
CA LEU A 281 -19.28 -4.04 -4.40
C LEU A 281 -18.19 -3.59 -5.37
N LYS A 282 -16.97 -4.13 -5.23
CA LYS A 282 -15.87 -3.90 -6.17
C LYS A 282 -16.29 -4.25 -7.61
N ASN A 283 -16.86 -5.43 -7.82
CA ASN A 283 -17.24 -5.92 -9.15
C ASN A 283 -18.34 -5.05 -9.78
N ALA A 284 -19.40 -4.73 -9.03
CA ALA A 284 -20.47 -3.84 -9.51
C ALA A 284 -19.94 -2.44 -9.88
N SER A 285 -19.04 -1.89 -9.06
CA SER A 285 -18.40 -0.59 -9.33
C SER A 285 -17.54 -0.64 -10.60
N MET A 286 -16.75 -1.71 -10.74
CA MET A 286 -15.89 -1.94 -11.89
C MET A 286 -16.71 -2.03 -13.18
N GLU A 287 -17.79 -2.81 -13.17
CA GLU A 287 -18.69 -2.97 -14.30
C GLU A 287 -19.34 -1.65 -14.70
N TYR A 288 -19.92 -0.94 -13.72
CA TYR A 288 -20.53 0.37 -13.93
C TYR A 288 -19.57 1.38 -14.58
N LEU A 289 -18.34 1.52 -14.07
CA LEU A 289 -17.37 2.47 -14.60
C LEU A 289 -16.96 2.11 -16.04
N VAL A 290 -16.74 0.83 -16.33
CA VAL A 290 -16.36 0.36 -17.67
C VAL A 290 -17.50 0.50 -18.67
N GLU A 291 -18.75 0.39 -18.24
CA GLU A 291 -19.93 0.59 -19.08
C GLU A 291 -20.21 2.05 -19.40
N ASN A 292 -19.97 2.94 -18.43
CA ASN A 292 -20.32 4.35 -18.56
C ASN A 292 -19.12 5.25 -18.87
N VAL A 293 -17.92 4.70 -19.10
CA VAL A 293 -16.68 5.47 -19.31
C VAL A 293 -16.77 6.54 -20.40
N ARG A 294 -17.47 6.27 -21.52
CA ARG A 294 -17.64 7.25 -22.62
C ARG A 294 -18.36 8.50 -22.12
N TYR A 295 -19.50 8.28 -21.48
CA TYR A 295 -20.32 9.37 -20.95
C TYR A 295 -19.57 10.14 -19.85
N LEU A 296 -18.89 9.42 -18.96
CA LEU A 296 -18.10 10.03 -17.89
C LEU A 296 -16.93 10.85 -18.45
N GLU A 297 -16.24 10.37 -19.49
CA GLU A 297 -15.14 11.13 -20.10
C GLU A 297 -15.65 12.40 -20.80
N GLU A 298 -16.75 12.32 -21.54
CA GLU A 298 -17.36 13.46 -22.25
C GLU A 298 -17.81 14.58 -21.31
N ASN A 299 -18.30 14.25 -20.11
CA ASN A 299 -18.88 15.22 -19.19
C ASN A 299 -17.94 15.66 -18.06
N SER A 300 -17.04 14.80 -17.58
CA SER A 300 -16.24 15.09 -16.38
C SER A 300 -14.74 14.81 -16.49
N GLN A 301 -14.20 14.52 -17.68
CA GLN A 301 -12.78 14.16 -17.84
C GLN A 301 -12.36 13.05 -16.87
N PHE A 302 -13.28 12.09 -16.65
CA PHE A 302 -13.19 11.05 -15.64
C PHE A 302 -11.84 10.34 -15.63
N ILE A 303 -11.30 10.04 -16.82
CA ILE A 303 -10.04 9.32 -16.95
C ILE A 303 -8.91 10.12 -16.32
N GLN A 304 -8.81 11.39 -16.66
CA GLN A 304 -7.75 12.27 -16.19
C GLN A 304 -7.88 12.58 -14.69
N GLN A 305 -9.11 12.81 -14.21
CA GLN A 305 -9.34 13.21 -12.83
C GLN A 305 -9.29 12.05 -11.82
N TYR A 306 -9.65 10.83 -12.25
CA TYR A 306 -9.83 9.71 -11.32
C TYR A 306 -9.09 8.44 -11.74
N ALA A 307 -9.16 8.04 -13.01
CA ALA A 307 -8.66 6.73 -13.43
C ALA A 307 -7.13 6.67 -13.48
N VAL A 308 -6.47 7.69 -14.06
CA VAL A 308 -5.02 7.71 -14.34
C VAL A 308 -4.22 8.70 -13.48
N THR A 309 -4.77 9.16 -12.36
CA THR A 309 -3.99 9.96 -11.40
C THR A 309 -2.80 9.18 -10.84
N PRO A 310 -1.68 9.82 -10.46
CA PRO A 310 -0.50 9.10 -9.97
C PRO A 310 -0.82 8.13 -8.82
N ILE A 311 -0.24 6.93 -8.86
CA ILE A 311 -0.35 5.97 -7.76
C ILE A 311 0.66 6.39 -6.70
N GLN A 312 0.27 7.28 -5.80
CA GLN A 312 1.15 7.74 -4.72
C GLN A 312 1.67 6.55 -3.89
N ASN A 313 2.96 6.57 -3.55
CA ASN A 313 3.61 5.52 -2.78
C ASN A 313 3.01 5.44 -1.36
N VAL A 314 2.31 4.31 -1.12
CA VAL A 314 1.82 3.81 0.18
C VAL A 314 0.59 4.51 0.77
N LEU A 315 -0.62 4.11 0.35
CA LEU A 315 -1.82 4.21 1.22
C LEU A 315 -2.84 3.05 1.07
N ASN A 316 -3.09 2.52 -0.14
CA ASN A 316 -4.03 1.38 -0.33
C ASN A 316 -3.72 0.51 -1.56
N VAL A 317 -3.09 -0.65 -1.33
CA VAL A 317 -2.70 -1.60 -2.39
C VAL A 317 -3.90 -2.12 -3.19
N ARG A 318 -5.04 -2.38 -2.52
CA ARG A 318 -6.24 -2.90 -3.20
C ARG A 318 -6.84 -1.87 -4.14
N LEU A 319 -6.86 -0.60 -3.73
CA LEU A 319 -7.33 0.48 -4.58
C LEU A 319 -6.41 0.68 -5.78
N ALA A 320 -5.08 0.68 -5.57
CA ALA A 320 -4.11 0.74 -6.67
C ALA A 320 -4.30 -0.40 -7.68
N GLN A 321 -4.49 -1.62 -7.17
CA GLN A 321 -4.79 -2.78 -8.00
C GLN A 321 -6.12 -2.62 -8.76
N GLY A 322 -7.19 -2.20 -8.08
CA GLY A 322 -8.49 -1.97 -8.70
C GLY A 322 -8.46 -0.89 -9.79
N ARG A 323 -7.68 0.17 -9.62
CA ARG A 323 -7.46 1.19 -10.66
C ARG A 323 -6.72 0.61 -11.87
N CYS A 324 -5.70 -0.22 -11.67
CA CYS A 324 -5.03 -0.90 -12.78
C CYS A 324 -5.97 -1.88 -13.51
N GLU A 325 -6.78 -2.65 -12.78
CA GLU A 325 -7.80 -3.54 -13.37
C GLU A 325 -8.84 -2.76 -14.19
N LEU A 326 -9.25 -1.58 -13.72
CA LEU A 326 -10.16 -0.69 -14.45
C LEU A 326 -9.54 -0.27 -15.79
N ILE A 327 -8.30 0.21 -15.78
CA ILE A 327 -7.58 0.59 -16.99
C ILE A 327 -7.45 -0.60 -17.95
N GLU A 328 -7.11 -1.79 -17.44
CA GLU A 328 -7.05 -2.99 -18.27
C GLU A 328 -8.39 -3.28 -18.96
N LYS A 329 -9.51 -3.22 -18.23
CA LYS A 329 -10.84 -3.45 -18.80
C LYS A 329 -11.22 -2.38 -19.82
N ILE A 330 -10.92 -1.11 -19.55
CA ILE A 330 -11.17 -0.01 -20.49
C ILE A 330 -10.39 -0.22 -21.79
N VAL A 331 -9.08 -0.49 -21.68
CA VAL A 331 -8.19 -0.72 -22.84
C VAL A 331 -8.63 -1.92 -23.69
N LYS A 332 -9.11 -3.00 -23.04
CA LYS A 332 -9.63 -4.18 -23.77
C LYS A 332 -10.99 -3.93 -24.41
N LYS A 333 -11.87 -3.17 -23.77
CA LYS A 333 -13.23 -2.89 -24.27
C LYS A 333 -13.25 -1.83 -25.36
N TYR A 334 -12.37 -0.83 -25.24
CA TYR A 334 -12.16 0.24 -26.22
C TYR A 334 -10.73 0.10 -26.73
N PRO A 335 -10.53 -0.71 -27.77
CA PRO A 335 -9.19 -1.09 -28.18
C PRO A 335 -8.35 0.13 -28.57
N PRO A 336 -7.01 0.04 -28.45
CA PRO A 336 -6.10 1.18 -28.52
C PRO A 336 -6.22 2.03 -29.79
N TRP A 337 -6.68 1.52 -30.92
CA TRP A 337 -6.90 2.36 -32.11
C TRP A 337 -7.99 3.44 -31.94
N ASN A 338 -8.85 3.33 -30.93
CA ASN A 338 -9.83 4.33 -30.52
C ASN A 338 -9.32 5.15 -29.31
N PHE A 339 -8.11 5.70 -29.43
CA PHE A 339 -7.46 6.53 -28.40
C PHE A 339 -8.22 7.81 -27.99
N ASN A 340 -9.40 8.08 -28.54
CA ASN A 340 -10.25 9.18 -28.11
C ASN A 340 -10.58 9.10 -26.61
N ILE A 341 -10.74 7.88 -26.07
CA ILE A 341 -11.14 7.70 -24.66
C ILE A 341 -9.90 7.71 -23.77
N LEU A 342 -8.95 6.80 -23.99
CA LEU A 342 -7.74 6.66 -23.16
C LEU A 342 -6.46 6.73 -24.02
N PRO A 343 -5.96 7.93 -24.35
CA PRO A 343 -4.72 8.10 -25.12
C PRO A 343 -3.50 7.45 -24.45
N LEU A 344 -2.53 6.97 -25.26
CA LEU A 344 -1.24 6.49 -24.72
C LEU A 344 -0.53 7.53 -23.85
N SER A 345 -0.66 8.82 -24.17
CA SER A 345 -0.06 9.90 -23.40
C SER A 345 -0.60 10.02 -21.98
N ARG A 346 -1.83 9.55 -21.72
CA ARG A 346 -2.43 9.48 -20.39
C ARG A 346 -2.20 8.13 -19.73
N ALA A 347 -2.31 7.04 -20.49
CA ALA A 347 -2.17 5.68 -19.97
C ALA A 347 -0.72 5.35 -19.57
N MET A 348 0.25 5.67 -20.42
CA MET A 348 1.64 5.23 -20.22
C MET A 348 2.25 5.80 -18.95
N PRO A 349 2.20 7.12 -18.64
CA PRO A 349 2.74 7.64 -17.38
C PRO A 349 2.19 6.92 -16.14
N PHE A 350 0.87 6.72 -16.08
CA PHE A 350 0.22 5.96 -15.00
C PHE A 350 0.71 4.52 -14.91
N LEU A 351 0.87 3.82 -16.04
CA LEU A 351 1.37 2.44 -16.07
C LEU A 351 2.84 2.36 -15.66
N LEU A 352 3.65 3.34 -16.05
CA LEU A 352 5.05 3.45 -15.64
C LEU A 352 5.18 3.67 -14.13
N ASP A 353 4.31 4.49 -13.54
CA ASP A 353 4.22 4.63 -12.08
C ASP A 353 3.80 3.31 -11.42
N ALA A 354 2.83 2.59 -11.99
CA ALA A 354 2.36 1.31 -11.48
C ALA A 354 3.44 0.20 -11.51
N LEU A 355 4.37 0.22 -12.47
CA LEU A 355 5.52 -0.69 -12.50
C LEU A 355 6.48 -0.47 -11.33
N HIS A 356 6.51 0.73 -10.78
CA HIS A 356 7.33 1.08 -9.62
C HIS A 356 6.64 0.79 -8.29
N HIS A 357 5.38 0.31 -8.30
CA HIS A 357 4.62 0.09 -7.08
C HIS A 357 5.21 -1.05 -6.23
N PRO A 358 5.20 -0.96 -4.88
CA PRO A 358 5.75 -1.99 -3.98
C PRO A 358 5.09 -3.37 -4.10
N SER A 359 3.80 -3.43 -4.44
CA SER A 359 3.05 -4.69 -4.59
C SER A 359 3.21 -5.32 -5.97
N SER A 360 3.54 -6.61 -6.02
CA SER A 360 3.62 -7.40 -7.26
C SER A 360 2.29 -7.49 -8.01
N SER A 361 1.16 -7.53 -7.30
CA SER A 361 -0.16 -7.59 -7.92
C SER A 361 -0.46 -6.36 -8.77
N VAL A 362 0.07 -5.19 -8.40
CA VAL A 362 -0.06 -3.96 -9.18
C VAL A 362 0.89 -3.98 -10.38
N ARG A 363 2.16 -4.34 -10.15
CA ARG A 363 3.19 -4.38 -11.21
C ARG A 363 2.85 -5.36 -12.33
N SER A 364 2.37 -6.56 -11.99
CA SER A 364 1.98 -7.60 -12.95
C SER A 364 0.83 -7.17 -13.86
N ILE A 365 -0.16 -6.46 -13.32
CA ILE A 365 -1.26 -5.90 -14.13
C ILE A 365 -0.73 -4.82 -15.06
N ALA A 366 0.12 -3.92 -14.56
CA ALA A 366 0.73 -2.88 -15.39
C ALA A 366 1.57 -3.47 -16.53
N GLU A 367 2.43 -4.45 -16.24
CA GLU A 367 3.22 -5.17 -17.25
C GLU A 367 2.31 -5.78 -18.34
N ARG A 368 1.25 -6.47 -17.93
CA ARG A 368 0.29 -7.09 -18.86
C ARG A 368 -0.41 -6.06 -19.74
N ILE A 369 -0.81 -4.90 -19.20
CA ILE A 369 -1.43 -3.82 -19.99
C ILE A 369 -0.42 -3.26 -20.99
N ILE A 370 0.82 -2.98 -20.55
CA ILE A 370 1.87 -2.44 -21.42
C ILE A 370 2.19 -3.41 -22.56
N LEU A 371 2.29 -4.71 -22.28
CA LEU A 371 2.53 -5.73 -23.30
C LEU A 371 1.36 -5.83 -24.28
N TYR A 372 0.12 -5.70 -23.81
CA TYR A 372 -1.07 -5.63 -24.66
C TYR A 372 -1.03 -4.39 -25.56
N LEU A 373 -0.73 -3.20 -25.00
CA LEU A 373 -0.60 -1.97 -25.79
C LEU A 373 0.52 -2.08 -26.83
N TYR A 374 1.64 -2.72 -26.47
CA TYR A 374 2.76 -2.95 -27.38
C TYR A 374 2.40 -3.86 -28.55
N ASP A 375 1.56 -4.89 -28.33
CA ASP A 375 1.09 -5.78 -29.41
C ASP A 375 0.28 -5.04 -30.48
N HIS A 376 -0.34 -3.92 -30.12
CA HIS A 376 -1.17 -3.12 -31.02
C HIS A 376 -0.44 -1.91 -31.63
N GLU A 377 0.33 -1.17 -30.84
CA GLU A 377 0.92 0.12 -31.25
C GLU A 377 2.45 0.12 -31.33
N GLY A 378 3.09 -0.98 -30.93
CA GLY A 378 4.52 -1.26 -31.07
C GLY A 378 5.43 -0.09 -30.72
N VAL A 379 5.99 0.54 -31.75
CA VAL A 379 6.98 1.63 -31.63
C VAL A 379 6.46 2.82 -30.83
N LYS A 380 5.15 3.13 -30.88
CA LYS A 380 4.61 4.26 -30.10
C LYS A 380 4.68 4.02 -28.59
N VAL A 381 4.47 2.78 -28.15
CA VAL A 381 4.66 2.39 -26.74
C VAL A 381 6.14 2.42 -26.38
N LYS A 382 7.01 1.96 -27.28
CA LYS A 382 8.47 1.96 -27.09
C LYS A 382 9.04 3.37 -26.83
N LYS A 383 8.47 4.42 -27.42
CA LYS A 383 8.89 5.83 -27.22
C LYS A 383 8.79 6.33 -25.77
N TYR A 384 7.89 5.77 -24.96
CA TYR A 384 7.75 6.16 -23.55
C TYR A 384 8.87 5.61 -22.67
N PHE A 385 9.62 4.65 -23.18
CA PHE A 385 10.81 4.14 -22.59
C PHE A 385 11.99 4.83 -23.28
N SER A 386 12.36 6.04 -22.83
CA SER A 386 13.63 6.65 -23.28
C SER A 386 14.78 5.80 -22.73
N PHE A 387 15.17 4.77 -23.47
CA PHE A 387 16.21 3.81 -23.09
C PHE A 387 17.61 4.44 -22.98
N ASP A 388 17.74 5.73 -23.26
CA ASP A 388 18.99 6.49 -23.14
C ASP A 388 19.23 7.02 -21.72
N SER A 389 18.23 7.07 -20.83
CA SER A 389 18.46 7.43 -19.42
C SER A 389 18.89 6.20 -18.61
N ASP A 390 20.02 6.28 -17.92
CA ASP A 390 20.55 5.16 -17.13
C ASP A 390 19.61 4.72 -15.99
N THR A 391 18.77 5.63 -15.49
CA THR A 391 17.71 5.38 -14.49
C THR A 391 16.71 4.30 -14.93
N LEU A 392 16.26 4.34 -16.18
CA LEU A 392 15.28 3.38 -16.71
C LEU A 392 15.90 2.00 -17.00
N LYS A 393 17.20 1.95 -17.34
CA LYS A 393 17.94 0.68 -17.51
C LYS A 393 18.09 -0.06 -16.17
N ARG A 394 18.29 0.70 -15.10
CA ARG A 394 18.45 0.18 -13.73
C ARG A 394 17.17 -0.48 -13.20
N ASN A 395 16.00 -0.01 -13.61
CA ASN A 395 14.75 -0.62 -13.14
C ASN A 395 14.51 -2.03 -13.74
N ILE A 396 14.33 -2.97 -12.81
CA ILE A 396 14.08 -4.40 -13.03
C ILE A 396 12.92 -4.65 -14.00
N MET A 397 11.80 -3.96 -13.81
CA MET A 397 10.59 -4.18 -14.60
C MET A 397 10.73 -3.66 -16.02
N TYR A 398 11.54 -2.62 -16.21
CA TYR A 398 11.82 -2.05 -17.53
C TYR A 398 12.69 -2.98 -18.36
N ARG A 399 13.75 -3.57 -17.77
CA ARG A 399 14.56 -4.59 -18.45
C ARG A 399 13.74 -5.82 -18.84
N ARG A 400 12.87 -6.28 -17.93
CA ARG A 400 11.93 -7.39 -18.22
C ARG A 400 11.02 -7.07 -19.40
N LEU A 401 10.42 -5.88 -19.43
CA LEU A 401 9.60 -5.41 -20.56
C LEU A 401 10.40 -5.30 -21.86
N GLN A 402 11.63 -4.78 -21.81
CA GLN A 402 12.49 -4.67 -22.98
C GLN A 402 12.82 -6.03 -23.59
N GLN A 403 13.17 -7.03 -22.76
CA GLN A 403 13.37 -8.41 -23.23
C GLN A 403 12.10 -8.99 -23.85
N ALA A 404 10.93 -8.71 -23.27
CA ALA A 404 9.65 -9.13 -23.81
C ALA A 404 9.35 -8.47 -25.17
N PHE A 405 9.65 -7.17 -25.32
CA PHE A 405 9.51 -6.45 -26.58
C PHE A 405 10.43 -7.02 -27.67
N ASP A 406 11.70 -7.27 -27.34
CA ASP A 406 12.69 -7.80 -28.29
C ASP A 406 12.34 -9.22 -28.75
N LYS A 407 11.87 -10.08 -27.83
CA LYS A 407 11.39 -11.42 -28.18
C LYS A 407 10.19 -11.37 -29.11
N LYS A 408 9.23 -10.48 -28.86
CA LYS A 408 8.07 -10.29 -29.73
C LYS A 408 8.45 -9.76 -31.12
N GLN A 409 9.45 -8.88 -31.21
CA GLN A 409 9.97 -8.44 -32.50
C GLN A 409 10.65 -9.56 -33.28
N ARG A 410 11.48 -10.39 -32.62
CA ARG A 410 12.12 -11.56 -33.26
C ARG A 410 11.09 -12.55 -33.80
N ASN A 411 10.11 -12.92 -32.98
CA ASN A 411 9.03 -13.83 -33.39
C ASN A 411 8.20 -13.27 -34.55
N SER A 412 8.00 -11.95 -34.62
CA SER A 412 7.28 -11.31 -35.73
C SER A 412 8.09 -11.33 -37.04
N LYS A 413 9.43 -11.20 -36.94
CA LYS A 413 10.33 -11.34 -38.10
C LYS A 413 10.41 -12.78 -38.59
N GLU A 414 10.50 -13.76 -37.69
CA GLU A 414 10.53 -15.19 -38.03
C GLU A 414 9.22 -15.68 -38.68
N LYS A 415 8.07 -15.18 -38.23
CA LYS A 415 6.76 -15.45 -38.86
C LYS A 415 6.63 -14.85 -40.26
N ASN A 416 7.28 -13.72 -40.54
CA ASN A 416 7.29 -13.12 -41.88
C ASN A 416 8.25 -13.83 -42.86
N SER A 417 9.19 -14.65 -42.36
CA SER A 417 10.08 -15.48 -43.19
C SER A 417 9.55 -16.89 -43.49
N VAL A 418 8.47 -17.33 -42.86
CA VAL A 418 7.84 -18.65 -43.10
C VAL A 418 6.36 -18.44 -43.44
N VAL A 419 6.07 -18.03 -44.67
CA VAL A 419 4.71 -18.04 -45.22
C VAL A 419 4.53 -19.28 -46.09
N GLN A 420 4.06 -20.36 -45.48
CA GLN A 420 3.03 -21.22 -46.09
C GLN A 420 2.32 -22.07 -45.01
N MET A 421 0.99 -21.87 -44.95
CA MET A 421 -0.07 -22.76 -44.46
C MET A 421 -0.02 -23.29 -43.01
N ASN A 422 -0.86 -22.77 -42.11
CA ASN A 422 -2.27 -23.18 -41.99
C ASN A 422 -3.01 -22.47 -40.85
N ASN A 423 -4.33 -22.47 -41.00
CA ASN A 423 -5.33 -21.73 -40.23
C ASN A 423 -5.68 -22.40 -38.88
N SER A 424 -6.35 -21.63 -38.02
CA SER A 424 -7.07 -22.01 -36.79
C SER A 424 -6.28 -22.64 -35.63
N ASN A 425 -6.02 -21.84 -34.59
CA ASN A 425 -6.64 -22.07 -33.28
C ASN A 425 -6.38 -20.90 -32.33
N GLN A 426 -7.43 -20.44 -31.66
CA GLN A 426 -7.36 -19.55 -30.51
C GLN A 426 -6.46 -20.21 -29.45
N LYS A 427 -5.26 -19.66 -29.24
CA LYS A 427 -4.44 -20.00 -28.07
C LYS A 427 -4.76 -19.00 -26.95
N PRO A 428 -5.24 -19.46 -25.79
CA PRO A 428 -5.41 -18.60 -24.62
C PRO A 428 -4.07 -17.96 -24.19
N LEU A 429 -4.22 -16.80 -23.57
CA LEU A 429 -3.24 -15.81 -23.10
C LEU A 429 -2.16 -16.31 -22.10
N GLU A 430 -1.81 -17.60 -22.10
CA GLU A 430 -0.98 -18.26 -21.08
C GLU A 430 0.51 -18.34 -21.45
N GLU A 431 0.86 -18.04 -22.71
CA GLU A 431 2.23 -18.16 -23.23
C GLU A 431 3.09 -16.88 -23.06
N LEU A 432 2.63 -15.92 -22.25
CA LEU A 432 3.37 -14.71 -21.89
C LEU A 432 4.20 -14.84 -20.61
N SER A 433 4.37 -16.06 -20.07
CA SER A 433 5.39 -16.34 -19.05
C SER A 433 6.77 -16.32 -19.71
N LEU A 434 7.28 -15.12 -19.99
CA LEU A 434 8.63 -14.92 -20.50
C LEU A 434 9.63 -15.42 -19.43
N MET A 435 10.29 -16.53 -19.78
CA MET A 435 11.39 -17.22 -19.11
C MET A 435 11.06 -17.86 -17.76
N LYS A 436 11.21 -19.20 -17.69
CA LYS A 436 11.38 -19.98 -16.45
C LYS A 436 12.71 -19.66 -15.74
N THR A 437 13.28 -18.49 -16.00
CA THR A 437 14.62 -18.08 -15.61
C THR A 437 14.55 -16.68 -15.04
N CYS A 438 15.11 -16.48 -13.86
CA CYS A 438 15.25 -15.17 -13.24
C CYS A 438 16.29 -14.35 -14.00
N ILE A 439 15.96 -13.11 -14.36
CA ILE A 439 16.88 -12.24 -15.13
C ILE A 439 18.04 -11.67 -14.29
N PHE A 440 17.99 -11.82 -12.96
CA PHE A 440 19.00 -11.29 -12.05
C PHE A 440 19.97 -12.35 -11.55
N CYS A 441 19.45 -13.42 -10.94
CA CYS A 441 20.26 -14.50 -10.41
C CYS A 441 20.45 -15.66 -11.39
N GLU A 442 19.80 -15.61 -12.56
CA GLU A 442 19.89 -16.64 -13.62
C GLU A 442 19.44 -18.05 -13.17
N GLU A 443 18.84 -18.16 -11.99
CA GLU A 443 18.20 -19.40 -11.54
C GLU A 443 17.12 -19.79 -12.55
N ARG A 444 17.08 -21.05 -12.94
CA ARG A 444 16.02 -21.62 -13.76
C ARG A 444 15.17 -22.53 -12.91
N SER A 445 13.86 -22.34 -12.95
CA SER A 445 12.93 -23.17 -12.19
C SER A 445 11.57 -23.26 -12.88
N ASP A 446 10.95 -24.44 -12.84
CA ASP A 446 9.59 -24.62 -13.35
C ASP A 446 8.54 -23.84 -12.54
N ARG A 447 8.88 -23.44 -11.30
CA ARG A 447 8.04 -22.57 -10.45
C ARG A 447 7.99 -21.12 -10.93
N PHE A 448 8.89 -20.71 -11.83
CA PHE A 448 8.97 -19.34 -12.37
C PHE A 448 7.91 -19.11 -13.46
N THR A 449 6.65 -19.18 -13.03
CA THR A 449 5.50 -18.58 -13.71
C THR A 449 5.52 -17.05 -13.50
N ALA A 450 4.64 -16.28 -14.14
CA ALA A 450 4.54 -14.84 -13.90
C ALA A 450 4.41 -14.49 -12.40
N SER A 451 3.55 -15.23 -11.67
CA SER A 451 3.39 -15.07 -10.22
C SER A 451 4.59 -15.60 -9.43
N GLY A 452 5.20 -16.71 -9.85
CA GLY A 452 6.34 -17.29 -9.15
C GLY A 452 7.62 -16.48 -9.30
N LEU A 453 7.85 -15.82 -10.44
CA LEU A 453 8.93 -14.85 -10.63
C LEU A 453 8.73 -13.63 -9.74
N ASP A 454 7.50 -13.14 -9.60
CA ASP A 454 7.21 -12.00 -8.74
C ASP A 454 7.48 -12.32 -7.27
N GLU A 455 7.10 -13.52 -6.80
CA GLU A 455 7.45 -13.98 -5.45
C GLU A 455 8.96 -14.14 -5.29
N HIS A 456 9.64 -14.69 -6.29
CA HIS A 456 11.10 -14.79 -6.28
C HIS A 456 11.74 -13.41 -6.16
N TYR A 457 11.32 -12.43 -6.96
CA TYR A 457 11.85 -11.06 -6.88
C TYR A 457 11.57 -10.40 -5.53
N ASP A 458 10.42 -10.68 -4.94
CA ASP A 458 9.98 -10.10 -3.67
C ASP A 458 10.70 -10.69 -2.45
N LYS A 459 10.88 -12.01 -2.43
CA LYS A 459 11.29 -12.76 -1.22
C LYS A 459 12.59 -13.54 -1.35
N GLU A 460 12.96 -14.02 -2.54
CA GLU A 460 14.03 -15.01 -2.66
C GLU A 460 15.28 -14.52 -3.38
N CYS A 461 15.16 -13.61 -4.36
CA CYS A 461 16.25 -13.30 -5.29
C CYS A 461 17.45 -12.66 -4.56
N PRO A 462 18.63 -13.31 -4.53
CA PRO A 462 19.79 -12.78 -3.80
C PRO A 462 20.33 -11.46 -4.35
N MET A 463 20.02 -11.13 -5.60
CA MET A 463 20.46 -9.91 -6.27
C MET A 463 19.61 -8.68 -5.92
N LEU A 464 18.46 -8.87 -5.25
CA LEU A 464 17.45 -7.84 -5.04
C LEU A 464 17.27 -7.49 -3.56
N ILE A 465 16.86 -6.25 -3.30
CA ILE A 465 16.54 -5.75 -1.97
C ILE A 465 15.24 -4.95 -1.98
N ARG A 466 14.49 -5.04 -0.88
CA ARG A 466 13.33 -4.18 -0.65
C ARG A 466 13.80 -2.94 0.12
N CYS A 467 13.61 -1.76 -0.46
CA CYS A 467 13.97 -0.49 0.18
C CYS A 467 13.23 -0.35 1.53
N SER A 468 13.96 0.03 2.59
CA SER A 468 13.39 0.19 3.93
C SER A 468 12.40 1.35 4.02
N ASN A 469 12.55 2.36 3.15
CA ASN A 469 11.73 3.58 3.14
C ASN A 469 10.49 3.42 2.26
N CYS A 470 10.66 3.35 0.94
CA CYS A 470 9.54 3.32 -0.03
C CYS A 470 9.00 1.91 -0.34
N LYS A 471 9.63 0.84 0.18
CA LYS A 471 9.25 -0.57 -0.03
C LYS A 471 9.36 -1.09 -1.47
N GLN A 472 9.95 -0.32 -2.38
CA GLN A 472 10.23 -0.78 -3.75
C GLN A 472 11.28 -1.89 -3.76
N ILE A 473 11.18 -2.79 -4.74
CA ILE A 473 12.18 -3.83 -4.99
C ILE A 473 13.19 -3.29 -6.00
N LEU A 474 14.47 -3.36 -5.64
CA LEU A 474 15.58 -2.79 -6.40
C LEU A 474 16.70 -3.81 -6.50
N GLU A 475 17.59 -3.66 -7.47
CA GLU A 475 18.88 -4.34 -7.42
C GLU A 475 19.71 -3.76 -6.28
N ILE A 476 20.45 -4.61 -5.59
CA ILE A 476 21.33 -4.15 -4.50
C ILE A 476 22.38 -3.16 -5.03
N ALA A 477 22.85 -3.35 -6.26
CA ALA A 477 23.84 -2.50 -6.90
C ALA A 477 23.37 -1.04 -7.07
N THR A 478 22.05 -0.80 -7.19
CA THR A 478 21.48 0.55 -7.43
C THR A 478 20.91 1.19 -6.17
N LEU A 479 21.01 0.52 -5.02
CA LEU A 479 20.39 0.95 -3.76
C LEU A 479 20.86 2.35 -3.31
N THR A 480 22.17 2.61 -3.40
CA THR A 480 22.75 3.89 -3.00
C THR A 480 22.17 5.05 -3.80
N GLU A 481 22.13 4.90 -5.12
CA GLU A 481 21.62 5.92 -6.03
C GLU A 481 20.11 6.14 -5.84
N HIS A 482 19.35 5.05 -5.70
CA HIS A 482 17.92 5.13 -5.38
C HIS A 482 17.67 5.98 -4.13
N LEU A 483 18.44 5.75 -3.05
CA LEU A 483 18.29 6.51 -1.80
C LEU A 483 18.65 7.99 -1.93
N LEU A 484 19.47 8.37 -2.91
CA LEU A 484 19.92 9.75 -3.10
C LEU A 484 19.06 10.53 -4.10
N GLU A 485 18.51 9.86 -5.11
CA GLU A 485 17.90 10.55 -6.26
C GLU A 485 16.41 10.27 -6.42
N GLU A 486 15.98 9.02 -6.18
CA GLU A 486 14.66 8.51 -6.54
C GLU A 486 13.71 8.32 -5.34
N CYS A 487 14.25 7.99 -4.15
CA CYS A 487 13.45 7.57 -3.01
C CYS A 487 12.58 8.69 -2.43
N ASP A 488 11.38 8.34 -1.94
CA ASP A 488 10.49 9.26 -1.21
C ASP A 488 11.21 9.95 -0.03
N SER A 489 12.18 9.25 0.59
CA SER A 489 12.98 9.74 1.72
C SER A 489 14.34 10.33 1.32
N LYS A 490 14.57 10.67 0.05
CA LYS A 490 15.90 11.11 -0.43
C LYS A 490 16.52 12.27 0.34
N ASN A 491 15.69 13.20 0.80
CA ASN A 491 16.12 14.36 1.60
C ASN A 491 16.75 13.97 2.95
N GLN A 492 16.58 12.72 3.38
CA GLN A 492 17.16 12.20 4.61
C GLN A 492 18.55 11.60 4.40
N TYR A 493 19.09 11.57 3.18
CA TYR A 493 20.37 10.95 2.86
C TYR A 493 21.34 11.95 2.22
N LYS A 494 22.64 11.70 2.42
CA LYS A 494 23.76 12.42 1.79
C LYS A 494 24.80 11.41 1.34
N GLN A 495 25.43 11.66 0.20
CA GLN A 495 26.48 10.78 -0.31
C GLN A 495 27.79 11.02 0.43
N CYS A 496 28.38 9.95 0.98
CA CYS A 496 29.70 10.03 1.60
C CYS A 496 30.80 10.20 0.52
N PRO A 497 31.70 11.19 0.63
CA PRO A 497 32.77 11.38 -0.36
C PRO A 497 33.87 10.29 -0.30
N ILE A 498 33.87 9.43 0.73
CA ILE A 498 34.90 8.41 0.96
C ILE A 498 34.43 7.04 0.50
N CYS A 499 33.29 6.56 0.99
CA CYS A 499 32.73 5.26 0.61
C CYS A 499 31.68 5.34 -0.51
N LEU A 500 31.28 6.54 -0.93
CA LEU A 500 30.27 6.79 -1.96
C LEU A 500 28.86 6.29 -1.62
N GLU A 501 28.63 5.73 -0.44
CA GLU A 501 27.32 5.25 0.01
C GLU A 501 26.36 6.38 0.42
N ALA A 502 25.06 6.06 0.41
CA ALA A 502 24.00 6.92 0.90
C ALA A 502 23.93 6.83 2.43
N VAL A 503 24.40 7.87 3.11
CA VAL A 503 24.45 7.92 4.58
C VAL A 503 23.31 8.80 5.10
N PRO A 504 22.56 8.37 6.13
CA PRO A 504 21.53 9.20 6.74
C PRO A 504 22.10 10.54 7.24
N SER A 505 21.42 11.65 6.91
CA SER A 505 21.83 13.02 7.23
C SER A 505 22.13 13.22 8.72
N LEU A 506 21.40 12.53 9.60
CA LEU A 506 21.59 12.56 11.06
C LEU A 506 22.97 12.05 11.54
N ASN A 507 23.61 11.18 10.75
CA ASN A 507 24.88 10.52 11.09
C ASN A 507 26.01 10.89 10.12
N PHE A 508 25.74 11.69 9.10
CA PHE A 508 26.67 12.02 8.02
C PHE A 508 27.98 12.64 8.54
N GLU A 509 27.89 13.68 9.37
CA GLU A 509 29.09 14.36 9.87
C GLU A 509 29.99 13.42 10.68
N ASN A 510 29.40 12.62 11.56
CA ASN A 510 30.15 11.68 12.40
C ASN A 510 30.79 10.59 11.53
N HIS A 511 30.07 10.08 10.54
CA HIS A 511 30.59 9.09 9.59
C HIS A 511 31.84 9.61 8.86
N VAL A 512 31.79 10.84 8.33
CA VAL A 512 32.92 11.44 7.59
C VAL A 512 34.08 11.82 8.51
N LYS A 513 33.82 12.33 9.71
CA LYS A 513 34.85 12.74 10.67
C LYS A 513 35.65 11.55 11.23
N ILE A 514 34.97 10.46 11.57
CA ILE A 514 35.58 9.30 12.22
C ILE A 514 36.29 8.40 11.19
N ARG A 515 35.88 8.43 9.92
CA ARG A 515 36.49 7.66 8.81
C ARG A 515 36.53 6.15 9.05
N THR A 516 35.51 5.60 9.71
CA THR A 516 35.37 4.15 9.93
C THR A 516 34.83 3.40 8.71
N CYS A 517 34.46 4.11 7.64
CA CYS A 517 33.98 3.52 6.40
C CYS A 517 35.12 3.05 5.49
N THR A 518 34.86 1.98 4.73
CA THR A 518 35.80 1.50 3.71
C THR A 518 35.81 2.48 2.53
N MET A 519 36.98 2.98 2.14
CA MET A 519 37.12 3.84 0.97
C MET A 519 36.70 3.09 -0.30
N ALA A 520 35.78 3.69 -1.06
CA ALA A 520 35.37 3.15 -2.36
C ALA A 520 36.50 3.31 -3.36
N LYS A 521 36.68 2.29 -4.20
CA LYS A 521 37.60 2.38 -5.34
C LYS A 521 36.84 2.89 -6.58
N PRO A 522 37.57 3.37 -7.59
CA PRO A 522 37.00 3.63 -8.91
C PRO A 522 36.26 2.42 -9.47
N GLU A 523 35.18 2.67 -10.22
CA GLU A 523 34.24 1.63 -10.70
C GLU A 523 34.88 0.57 -11.60
N ASN A 524 35.94 0.94 -12.32
CA ASN A 524 36.75 0.02 -13.13
C ASN A 524 37.61 -0.95 -12.30
N GLU A 525 37.90 -0.62 -11.04
CA GLU A 525 38.73 -1.45 -10.14
C GLU A 525 37.91 -2.29 -9.18
N ALA A 526 36.83 -1.74 -8.62
CA ALA A 526 35.93 -2.47 -7.74
C ALA A 526 34.56 -1.81 -7.64
N ASN A 527 33.53 -2.63 -7.43
CA ASN A 527 32.24 -2.12 -6.97
C ASN A 527 32.26 -1.97 -5.44
N HIS A 528 31.37 -1.14 -4.89
CA HIS A 528 31.20 -0.97 -3.44
C HIS A 528 29.83 -1.49 -2.98
N CYS A 529 29.82 -2.53 -2.13
CA CYS A 529 28.59 -3.20 -1.72
C CYS A 529 27.91 -2.50 -0.53
N PRO A 530 26.69 -1.93 -0.70
CA PRO A 530 26.02 -1.14 0.36
C PRO A 530 25.45 -2.00 1.51
N LEU A 531 25.51 -3.33 1.41
CA LEU A 531 25.05 -4.24 2.46
C LEU A 531 26.17 -4.61 3.43
N CYS A 532 27.37 -4.86 2.91
CA CYS A 532 28.52 -5.28 3.73
C CYS A 532 29.60 -4.20 3.85
N HIS A 533 29.44 -3.07 3.16
CA HIS A 533 30.34 -1.90 3.18
C HIS A 533 31.78 -2.24 2.75
N LYS A 534 31.92 -3.19 1.81
CA LYS A 534 33.21 -3.68 1.28
C LYS A 534 33.29 -3.50 -0.22
N ASN A 535 34.52 -3.31 -0.70
CA ASN A 535 34.84 -3.36 -2.11
C ASN A 535 34.82 -4.82 -2.59
N ILE A 536 34.20 -5.05 -3.75
CA ILE A 536 34.07 -6.34 -4.41
C ILE A 536 34.59 -6.24 -5.84
N ALA A 537 34.75 -7.37 -6.54
CA ALA A 537 35.21 -7.36 -7.93
C ALA A 537 34.36 -6.39 -8.80
N PRO A 538 34.95 -5.74 -9.81
CA PRO A 538 34.27 -4.73 -10.63
C PRO A 538 33.25 -5.34 -11.60
N GLY A 539 32.35 -4.50 -12.12
CA GLY A 539 31.33 -4.86 -13.11
C GLY A 539 30.25 -5.83 -12.60
N GLU A 540 29.31 -6.21 -13.48
CA GLU A 540 28.19 -7.08 -13.11
C GLU A 540 28.62 -8.48 -12.64
N GLY A 541 29.71 -9.02 -13.20
CA GLY A 541 30.26 -10.32 -12.79
C GLY A 541 30.73 -10.34 -11.34
N GLY A 542 31.23 -9.19 -10.85
CA GLY A 542 31.62 -9.03 -9.46
C GLY A 542 30.43 -9.03 -8.49
N TRP A 543 29.33 -8.37 -8.85
CA TRP A 543 28.09 -8.44 -8.08
C TRP A 543 27.51 -9.86 -8.02
N ARG A 544 27.44 -10.54 -9.17
CA ARG A 544 26.98 -11.93 -9.25
C ARG A 544 27.84 -12.86 -8.40
N SER A 545 29.16 -12.79 -8.53
CA SER A 545 30.05 -13.64 -7.72
C SER A 545 29.89 -13.35 -6.22
N HIS A 546 29.75 -12.09 -5.82
CA HIS A 546 29.56 -11.71 -4.42
C HIS A 546 28.23 -12.21 -3.81
N PHE A 547 27.14 -12.25 -4.58
CA PHE A 547 25.82 -12.64 -4.05
C PHE A 547 25.42 -14.10 -4.31
N LEU A 548 25.94 -14.74 -5.36
CA LEU A 548 25.53 -16.09 -5.78
C LEU A 548 26.52 -17.19 -5.35
N THR A 549 27.77 -16.84 -5.01
CA THR A 549 28.72 -17.83 -4.48
C THR A 549 28.55 -18.02 -2.98
N THR A 550 28.98 -19.16 -2.44
CA THR A 550 28.97 -19.43 -0.99
C THR A 550 30.36 -19.11 -0.42
N PRO A 551 30.48 -18.38 0.71
CA PRO A 551 29.42 -17.99 1.66
C PRO A 551 28.59 -16.77 1.22
N GLY A 552 29.01 -16.06 0.17
CA GLY A 552 28.33 -14.88 -0.35
C GLY A 552 28.42 -13.67 0.56
N CYS A 553 27.62 -12.64 0.28
CA CYS A 553 27.52 -11.45 1.13
C CYS A 553 26.92 -11.80 2.51
N ALA A 554 27.72 -11.67 3.57
CA ALA A 554 27.32 -12.00 4.94
C ALA A 554 26.09 -11.22 5.45
N PHE A 555 25.83 -10.04 4.89
CA PHE A 555 24.73 -9.15 5.29
C PHE A 555 23.53 -9.21 4.35
N ASN A 556 23.55 -10.10 3.34
CA ASN A 556 22.41 -10.32 2.49
C ASN A 556 21.49 -11.39 3.10
N SER A 557 20.32 -10.97 3.58
CA SER A 557 19.33 -11.84 4.23
C SER A 557 18.71 -12.88 3.30
N ARG A 558 18.91 -12.76 1.99
CA ARG A 558 18.32 -13.65 0.96
C ARG A 558 19.25 -14.78 0.53
N ILE A 559 20.49 -14.82 1.03
CA ILE A 559 21.42 -15.93 0.77
C ILE A 559 21.06 -17.09 1.70
N LYS A 560 20.69 -18.23 1.10
CA LYS A 560 20.43 -19.48 1.85
C LYS A 560 21.74 -19.93 2.50
N LYS A 561 21.89 -19.70 3.81
CA LYS A 561 22.96 -20.32 4.60
C LYS A 561 22.74 -21.84 4.50
N ASN A 562 23.61 -22.55 3.79
CA ASN A 562 23.57 -24.01 3.75
C ASN A 562 23.70 -24.53 5.19
N ASN A 563 22.58 -24.94 5.79
CA ASN A 563 22.62 -25.78 6.98
C ASN A 563 23.24 -27.10 6.55
N SER A 564 24.52 -27.27 6.87
CA SER A 564 25.26 -28.53 6.85
C SER A 564 24.69 -29.51 7.88
N ARG A 565 23.43 -29.93 7.69
CA ARG A 565 22.75 -31.01 8.41
C ARG A 565 22.06 -31.97 7.44
N LYS A 566 22.76 -32.38 6.39
CA LYS A 566 22.42 -33.57 5.57
C LYS A 566 23.69 -34.26 5.08
N SER A 567 24.52 -34.75 6.01
CA SER A 567 25.58 -35.72 5.68
C SER A 567 25.86 -36.78 6.77
N ILE A 568 25.05 -36.86 7.84
CA ILE A 568 25.26 -37.83 8.94
C ILE A 568 24.28 -39.02 8.90
N LEU A 569 23.47 -39.20 7.84
CA LEU A 569 22.54 -40.34 7.72
C LEU A 569 22.77 -41.21 6.47
N ARG A 570 24.04 -41.40 6.06
CA ARG A 570 24.41 -42.36 5.00
C ARG A 570 25.65 -43.22 5.31
N LYS A 571 26.00 -43.41 6.60
CA LYS A 571 27.13 -44.28 6.98
C LYS A 571 26.82 -45.43 7.94
N ASN A 572 25.56 -45.71 8.26
CA ASN A 572 25.18 -46.86 9.09
C ASN A 572 24.20 -47.80 8.37
N SER A 573 24.50 -48.18 7.13
CA SER A 573 23.78 -49.25 6.42
C SER A 573 24.70 -50.10 5.56
N GLU A 574 25.95 -50.28 5.98
CA GLU A 574 26.83 -51.36 5.52
C GLU A 574 27.75 -51.75 6.69
N LYS A 575 27.27 -52.69 7.51
CA LYS A 575 28.04 -53.75 8.18
C LYS A 575 27.10 -54.73 8.84
#